data_AF-A0A3R6QCX5-F1
#
_entry.id   AF-A0A3R6QCX5-F1
#
_cell.length_a   1.000
_cell.length_b   1.000
_cell.length_c   1.000
_cell.angle_alpha   90.00
_cell.angle_beta   90.00
_cell.angle_gamma   90.00
#
_symmetry.space_group_name_H-M   'P 1'
#
loop_
_entity.id
_entity.type
_entity.pdbx_description
1 polymer ?
#
loop_
_entity_poly.entity_id
_entity_poly.type
_entity_poly.pdbx_seq_one_letter_code
_entity_poly.pdbx_strand_id
1 'polypeptide(L)'
;MSGTHKYPTISFRISPREREEIEAKIFASGMKKKDYFVRSCIYNRVCVVGKKETVYQIVERLQQMENRLVELAEQIDSKEPEITSEEIRELQEAYEDMLKAILWMLDGARYLWQDEEKSPDSGNC
;
A
#
# COMPACT_ATOMS: atom_id res chain seq x y z
N MET A 1 34.95 19.07 7.21
CA MET A 1 33.63 18.51 6.82
C MET A 1 32.79 18.38 8.08
N SER A 2 31.84 19.30 8.31
CA SER A 2 30.91 19.20 9.45
C SER A 2 29.83 18.17 9.12
N GLY A 3 30.21 16.90 9.13
CA GLY A 3 29.38 15.75 8.73
C GLY A 3 28.50 15.21 9.87
N THR A 4 28.09 16.06 10.81
CA THR A 4 27.26 15.62 11.93
C THR A 4 25.81 15.56 11.46
N HIS A 5 25.37 14.39 11.03
CA HIS A 5 23.95 14.12 10.81
C HIS A 5 23.17 14.47 12.09
N LYS A 6 22.13 15.31 11.96
CA LYS A 6 21.37 15.84 13.11
C LYS A 6 20.69 14.73 13.94
N TYR A 7 20.44 13.56 13.35
CA TYR A 7 19.74 12.43 13.96
C TYR A 7 20.37 11.09 13.54
N PRO A 8 20.28 10.03 14.39
CA PRO A 8 20.79 8.71 14.07
C PRO A 8 19.99 8.00 12.96
N THR A 9 20.65 7.10 12.24
CA THR A 9 20.03 6.23 11.22
C THR A 9 19.65 4.89 11.83
N ILE A 10 18.44 4.40 11.52
CA ILE A 10 17.97 3.05 11.84
C ILE A 10 17.88 2.28 10.52
N SER A 11 18.47 1.09 10.48
CA SER A 11 18.42 0.19 9.31
C SER A 11 17.79 -1.15 9.69
N PHE A 12 16.97 -1.67 8.79
CA PHE A 12 16.33 -2.97 8.90
C PHE A 12 16.79 -3.85 7.73
N ARG A 13 16.89 -5.15 7.96
CA ARG A 13 17.05 -6.15 6.89
C ARG A 13 15.68 -6.74 6.61
N ILE A 14 15.27 -6.68 5.35
CA ILE A 14 13.98 -7.19 4.89
C ILE A 14 14.24 -8.13 3.71
N SER A 15 13.44 -9.18 3.62
CA SER A 15 13.36 -10.06 2.46
C SER A 15 12.78 -9.32 1.25
N PRO A 16 12.97 -9.85 0.03
CA PRO A 16 12.34 -9.29 -1.17
C PRO A 16 10.81 -9.16 -1.04
N ARG A 17 10.16 -10.17 -0.46
CA ARG A 17 8.70 -10.19 -0.25
C ARG A 17 8.24 -9.09 0.71
N GLU A 18 8.88 -8.97 1.87
CA GLU A 18 8.58 -7.89 2.83
C GLU A 18 8.79 -6.52 2.20
N ARG A 19 9.78 -6.39 1.31
CA ARG A 19 10.01 -5.14 0.57
C ARG A 19 8.84 -4.78 -0.34
N GLU A 20 8.31 -5.73 -1.11
CA GLU A 20 7.16 -5.51 -1.99
C GLU A 20 5.92 -5.07 -1.21
N GLU A 21 5.61 -5.77 -0.12
CA GLU A 21 4.49 -5.41 0.77
C GLU A 21 4.64 -3.99 1.34
N ILE A 22 5.86 -3.62 1.75
CA ILE A 22 6.16 -2.28 2.28
C ILE A 22 6.00 -1.22 1.17
N GLU A 23 6.51 -1.46 -0.03
CA GLU A 23 6.38 -0.53 -1.16
C GLU A 23 4.90 -0.34 -1.54
N ALA A 24 4.09 -1.41 -1.55
CA ALA A 24 2.66 -1.33 -1.80
C ALA A 24 1.94 -0.47 -0.75
N LYS A 25 2.28 -0.63 0.55
CA LYS A 25 1.73 0.21 1.63
C LYS A 25 2.18 1.67 1.54
N ILE A 26 3.44 1.92 1.18
CA ILE A 26 3.93 3.29 0.94
C ILE A 26 3.14 3.93 -0.19
N PHE A 27 2.97 3.22 -1.31
CA PHE A 27 2.19 3.70 -2.46
C PHE A 27 0.75 4.02 -2.06
N ALA A 28 0.03 3.06 -1.44
CA ALA A 28 -1.35 3.25 -1.01
C ALA A 28 -1.49 4.39 0.01
N SER A 29 -0.49 4.59 0.88
CA SER A 29 -0.52 5.67 1.87
C SER A 29 -0.36 7.07 1.27
N GLY A 30 0.18 7.19 0.06
CA GLY A 30 0.58 8.47 -0.54
C GLY A 30 1.67 9.22 0.24
N MET A 31 2.34 8.57 1.20
CA MET A 31 3.38 9.18 2.02
C MET A 31 4.75 9.03 1.37
N LYS A 32 5.67 9.95 1.68
CA LYS A 32 7.08 9.73 1.38
C LYS A 32 7.58 8.55 2.22
N LYS A 33 8.45 7.71 1.64
CA LYS A 33 9.05 6.54 2.29
C LYS A 33 9.55 6.80 3.71
N LYS A 34 10.28 7.91 3.91
CA LYS A 34 10.75 8.34 5.24
C LYS A 34 9.60 8.55 6.22
N ASP A 35 8.56 9.28 5.80
CA ASP A 35 7.43 9.62 6.66
C ASP A 35 6.59 8.40 6.99
N TYR A 36 6.42 7.49 6.02
CA TYR A 36 5.77 6.19 6.21
C TYR A 36 6.48 5.38 7.30
N PHE A 37 7.80 5.20 7.20
CA PHE A 37 8.56 4.43 8.19
C PHE A 37 8.49 5.07 9.57
N VAL A 38 8.72 6.39 9.67
CA VAL A 38 8.68 7.09 10.96
C VAL A 38 7.29 6.97 11.61
N ARG A 39 6.21 7.18 10.87
CA ARG A 39 4.84 7.07 11.41
C ARG A 39 4.48 5.64 11.77
N SER A 40 4.85 4.67 10.94
CA SER A 40 4.61 3.26 11.21
C SER A 40 5.31 2.80 12.48
N CYS A 41 6.56 3.24 12.70
CA CYS A 41 7.32 2.93 13.91
C CYS A 41 6.77 3.58 15.17
N ILE A 42 6.22 4.81 15.09
CA ILE A 42 5.73 5.53 16.27
C ILE A 42 4.33 5.06 16.67
N TYR A 43 3.42 4.92 15.69
CA TYR A 43 1.99 4.79 15.97
C TYR A 43 1.45 3.38 15.76
N ASN A 44 2.24 2.46 15.19
CA ASN A 44 1.82 1.12 14.74
C ASN A 44 0.62 1.10 13.76
N ARG A 45 0.03 2.26 13.47
CA ARG A 45 -1.05 2.51 12.51
C ARG A 45 -0.73 3.79 11.75
N VAL A 46 -1.01 3.79 10.46
CA VAL A 46 -0.87 4.97 9.61
C VAL A 46 -2.26 5.50 9.30
N CYS A 47 -2.56 6.71 9.79
CA CYS A 47 -3.75 7.45 9.37
C CYS A 47 -3.42 8.20 8.07
N VAL A 48 -4.14 7.85 7.01
CA VAL A 48 -4.08 8.52 5.72
C VAL A 48 -5.07 9.69 5.69
N VAL A 49 -4.62 10.79 5.10
CA VAL A 49 -5.50 11.91 4.73
C VAL A 49 -5.78 11.75 3.24
N GLY A 50 -7.05 11.56 2.89
CA GLY A 50 -7.47 11.35 1.51
C GLY A 50 -7.23 12.60 0.66
N LYS A 51 -6.04 12.69 0.06
CA LYS A 51 -5.76 13.67 -0.99
C LYS A 51 -6.28 13.14 -2.32
N LYS A 52 -6.94 14.01 -3.08
CA LYS A 52 -7.49 13.69 -4.40
C LYS A 52 -6.42 13.10 -5.32
N GLU A 53 -5.21 13.63 -5.27
CA GLU A 53 -4.07 13.16 -6.06
C GLU A 53 -3.66 11.72 -5.71
N THR A 54 -3.64 11.38 -4.42
CA THR A 54 -3.33 10.02 -3.95
C THR A 54 -4.40 9.03 -4.37
N VAL A 55 -5.67 9.40 -4.24
CA VAL A 55 -6.78 8.53 -4.66
C VAL A 55 -6.73 8.25 -6.16
N TYR A 56 -6.47 9.26 -6.99
CA TYR A 56 -6.35 9.03 -8.43
C TYR A 56 -5.18 8.15 -8.83
N GLN A 57 -4.03 8.26 -8.15
CA GLN A 57 -2.91 7.35 -8.40
C GLN A 57 -3.27 5.89 -8.09
N ILE A 58 -4.06 5.65 -7.04
CA ILE A 58 -4.55 4.31 -6.70
C ILE A 58 -5.51 3.81 -7.79
N VAL A 59 -6.46 4.64 -8.22
CA VAL A 59 -7.42 4.27 -9.27
C VAL A 59 -6.70 3.98 -10.59
N GLU A 60 -5.75 4.83 -10.99
CA GLU A 60 -4.94 4.61 -12.19
C GLU A 60 -4.15 3.30 -12.09
N ARG A 61 -3.58 3.00 -10.93
CA ARG A 61 -2.86 1.75 -10.71
C ARG A 61 -3.77 0.53 -10.82
N LEU A 62 -4.99 0.60 -10.27
CA LEU A 62 -5.99 -0.46 -10.40
C LEU A 62 -6.42 -0.66 -11.86
N GLN A 63 -6.59 0.42 -12.63
CA GLN A 63 -6.90 0.31 -14.05
C GLN A 63 -5.77 -0.35 -14.85
N GLN A 64 -4.51 0.00 -14.54
CA GLN A 64 -3.35 -0.66 -15.16
C GLN A 64 -3.31 -2.15 -14.83
N MET A 65 -3.64 -2.52 -13.58
CA MET A 65 -3.72 -3.91 -13.16
C MET A 65 -4.82 -4.67 -13.91
N GLU A 66 -6.01 -4.08 -14.03
CA GLU A 66 -7.12 -4.65 -14.81
C GLU A 66 -6.74 -4.86 -16.28
N ASN A 67 -6.23 -3.82 -16.93
CA ASN A 67 -5.82 -3.89 -18.34
C ASN A 67 -4.79 -4.99 -18.56
N ARG A 68 -3.82 -5.11 -17.65
CA ARG A 68 -2.80 -6.16 -17.73
C ARG A 68 -3.39 -7.56 -17.56
N LEU A 69 -4.41 -7.74 -16.71
CA LEU A 69 -5.11 -9.04 -16.60
C LEU A 69 -5.86 -9.40 -17.89
N VAL A 70 -6.46 -8.41 -18.55
CA VAL A 70 -7.13 -8.62 -19.85
C VAL A 70 -6.11 -9.05 -20.91
N GLU A 71 -4.97 -8.35 -21.02
CA GLU A 71 -3.88 -8.73 -21.93
C GLU A 71 -3.37 -10.15 -21.64
N LEU A 72 -3.22 -10.51 -20.36
CA LEU A 72 -2.76 -11.84 -19.96
C LEU A 72 -3.77 -12.93 -20.31
N ALA A 73 -5.07 -12.67 -20.15
CA ALA A 73 -6.12 -13.61 -20.54
C ALA A 73 -6.06 -13.87 -22.06
N GLU A 74 -5.90 -12.82 -22.87
CA GLU A 74 -5.75 -12.94 -24.33
C GLU A 74 -4.49 -13.74 -24.73
N GLN A 75 -3.38 -13.56 -24.00
CA GLN A 75 -2.15 -14.32 -24.23
C GLN A 75 -2.29 -15.81 -23.88
N ILE A 76 -3.01 -16.13 -22.80
CA ILE A 76 -3.28 -17.51 -22.39
C ILE A 76 -4.19 -18.22 -23.40
N ASP A 77 -5.17 -17.51 -23.95
CA ASP A 77 -6.08 -18.04 -24.97
C ASP A 77 -5.42 -18.19 -26.36
N SER A 78 -4.22 -17.62 -26.53
CA SER A 78 -3.45 -17.74 -27.77
C SER A 78 -2.85 -19.15 -27.95
N LYS A 79 -2.59 -19.53 -29.20
CA LYS A 79 -2.09 -20.88 -29.54
C LYS A 79 -0.67 -21.17 -29.04
N GLU A 80 0.09 -20.15 -28.67
CA GLU A 80 1.45 -20.24 -28.13
C GLU A 80 1.57 -19.27 -26.94
N PRO A 81 1.24 -19.71 -25.71
CA PRO A 81 1.33 -18.86 -24.54
C PRO A 81 2.79 -18.47 -24.29
N GLU A 82 3.09 -17.17 -24.38
CA GLU A 82 4.42 -16.61 -24.13
C GLU A 82 4.74 -16.46 -22.63
N ILE A 83 3.75 -16.56 -21.75
CA ILE A 83 3.89 -16.34 -20.31
C ILE A 83 4.18 -17.64 -19.53
N THR A 84 5.10 -17.56 -18.59
CA THR A 84 5.47 -18.67 -17.69
C THR A 84 4.59 -18.72 -16.44
N SER A 85 4.54 -19.90 -15.80
CA SER A 85 3.84 -20.08 -14.51
C SER A 85 4.41 -19.19 -13.40
N GLU A 86 5.72 -18.96 -13.44
CA GLU A 86 6.46 -18.13 -12.49
C GLU A 86 6.02 -16.66 -12.60
N GLU A 87 5.93 -16.13 -13.83
CA GLU A 87 5.48 -14.76 -14.08
C GLU A 87 4.02 -14.54 -13.64
N ILE A 88 3.15 -15.53 -13.85
CA ILE A 88 1.76 -15.48 -13.36
C ILE A 88 1.74 -15.41 -11.83
N ARG A 89 2.57 -16.21 -11.15
CA ARG A 89 2.65 -16.21 -9.68
C ARG A 89 3.19 -14.88 -9.15
N GLU A 90 4.25 -14.34 -9.75
CA GLU A 90 4.80 -13.03 -9.37
C GLU A 90 3.77 -11.91 -9.56
N LEU A 91 3.01 -11.94 -10.66
CA LEU A 91 1.91 -11.00 -10.89
C LEU A 91 0.81 -11.14 -9.83
N GLN A 92 0.41 -12.37 -9.51
CA GLN A 92 -0.56 -12.64 -8.46
C GLN A 92 -0.10 -12.05 -7.12
N GLU A 93 1.15 -12.34 -6.71
CA GLU A 93 1.72 -11.87 -5.45
C GLU A 93 1.78 -10.34 -5.36
N ALA A 94 2.18 -9.67 -6.45
CA ALA A 94 2.21 -8.21 -6.55
C ALA A 94 0.80 -7.59 -6.47
N TYR A 95 -0.20 -8.25 -7.06
CA TYR A 95 -1.58 -7.76 -7.09
C TYR A 95 -2.25 -7.92 -5.75
N GLU A 96 -2.03 -9.07 -5.10
CA GLU A 96 -2.47 -9.32 -3.74
C GLU A 96 -1.90 -8.28 -2.77
N ASP A 97 -0.62 -7.92 -2.89
CA ASP A 97 -0.02 -6.89 -2.04
C ASP A 97 -0.65 -5.52 -2.25
N MET A 98 -0.88 -5.15 -3.50
CA MET A 98 -1.49 -3.87 -3.80
C MET A 98 -2.91 -3.80 -3.21
N LEU A 99 -3.70 -4.85 -3.39
CA LEU A 99 -5.06 -4.95 -2.84
C LEU A 99 -5.05 -4.97 -1.31
N LYS A 100 -4.16 -5.75 -0.67
CA LYS A 100 -3.98 -5.76 0.78
C LYS A 100 -3.59 -4.38 1.31
N ALA A 101 -2.72 -3.66 0.61
CA ALA A 101 -2.31 -2.31 0.97
C ALA A 101 -3.47 -1.30 0.83
N ILE A 102 -4.29 -1.41 -0.21
CA ILE A 102 -5.47 -0.57 -0.39
C ILE A 102 -6.50 -0.85 0.73
N LEU A 103 -6.79 -2.12 1.03
CA LEU A 103 -7.68 -2.50 2.12
C LEU A 103 -7.18 -1.98 3.47
N TRP A 104 -5.89 -2.14 3.75
CA TRP A 104 -5.25 -1.58 4.94
C TRP A 104 -5.38 -0.06 5.02
N MET A 105 -5.20 0.64 3.90
CA MET A 105 -5.36 2.09 3.82
C MET A 105 -6.81 2.51 4.10
N LEU A 106 -7.78 1.83 3.49
CA LEU A 106 -9.21 2.10 3.69
C LEU A 106 -9.63 1.83 5.14
N ASP A 107 -9.13 0.77 5.77
CA ASP A 107 -9.36 0.52 7.19
C ASP A 107 -8.70 1.59 8.09
N GLY A 108 -7.54 2.11 7.67
CA GLY A 108 -6.93 3.31 8.26
C GLY A 108 -7.79 4.57 8.16
N ALA A 109 -8.57 4.71 7.08
CA ALA A 109 -9.46 5.84 6.78
C ALA A 109 -10.90 5.65 7.30
N ARG A 110 -11.21 4.50 7.91
CA ARG A 110 -12.54 4.10 8.36
C ARG A 110 -13.26 5.13 9.25
N TYR A 111 -12.51 5.93 10.02
CA TYR A 111 -13.03 7.02 10.85
C TYR A 111 -13.72 8.16 10.07
N LEU A 112 -13.53 8.23 8.74
CA LEU A 112 -14.14 9.26 7.90
C LEU A 112 -15.60 8.97 7.53
N TRP A 113 -16.02 7.70 7.57
CA TRP A 113 -17.35 7.26 7.12
C TRP A 113 -18.05 6.34 8.10
N GLN A 114 -17.36 5.88 9.13
CA GLN A 114 -18.04 5.29 10.27
C GLN A 114 -18.43 6.41 11.19
N ASP A 115 -19.73 6.67 11.22
CA ASP A 115 -20.32 7.41 12.32
C ASP A 115 -19.78 6.80 13.61
N GLU A 116 -19.14 7.62 14.45
CA GLU A 116 -19.03 7.25 15.84
C GLU A 116 -20.46 6.95 16.27
N GLU A 117 -20.76 5.69 16.63
CA GLU A 117 -21.74 5.48 17.67
C GLU A 117 -21.24 6.37 18.80
N LYS A 118 -21.85 7.54 18.93
CA LYS A 118 -21.57 8.47 20.00
C LYS A 118 -21.66 7.64 21.25
N SER A 119 -20.51 7.32 21.83
CA SER A 119 -20.44 6.73 23.15
C SER A 119 -21.34 7.59 24.03
N PRO A 120 -22.41 7.04 24.62
CA PRO A 120 -23.18 7.77 25.60
C PRO A 120 -22.40 7.71 26.92
N ASP A 121 -21.21 8.31 26.96
CA ASP A 121 -20.55 8.68 28.21
C ASP A 121 -19.34 9.59 27.94
N SER A 122 -19.64 10.87 27.73
CA SER A 122 -18.77 11.93 28.25
C SER A 122 -19.45 12.53 29.48
N GLY A 123 -19.80 11.67 30.43
CA GLY A 123 -20.15 12.02 31.80
C GLY A 123 -19.09 11.45 32.76
N ASN A 124 -18.53 12.31 33.61
CA ASN A 124 -17.64 12.01 34.73
C ASN A 124 -16.22 11.47 34.43
N CYS A 125 -15.22 12.36 34.46
CA CYS A 125 -14.31 12.59 35.59
C CYS A 125 -13.19 13.56 35.19
#